data_AF-A0AB37N5Y9-F1
#
_entry.id   AF-A0AB37N5Y9-F1
#
_cell.length_a   1.000
_cell.length_b   1.000
_cell.length_c   1.000
_cell.angle_alpha   90.00
_cell.angle_beta   90.00
_cell.angle_gamma   90.00
#
_symmetry.space_group_name_H-M   'P 1'
#
loop_
_entity.id
_entity.type
_entity.pdbx_description
1 polymer ?
#
loop_
_entity_poly.entity_id
_entity_poly.type
_entity_poly.pdbx_seq_one_letter_code
_entity_poly.pdbx_strand_id
1 'polypeptide(L)'
;MRKFAIDWKRNQSGRQQKNLMDKFSYAIGLGIGQNLLSMGAKGIAVDDFAQAIKDVLEGNQTAISHTEARDIVNKYFAELEEKMNAANIEAGKKFLEENKKREGVVTLPSGLQYEVITEGNVGHYAKATDQVQCHYEGTLIDGTLFDSSIKRGQPATFGVNQVIPGWVEALQLMPEGAKWKLYIPSDLAYGAQGAGEMIPPHSTLVFEVELQKILSK
;
A
#
# COMPACT_ATOMS: atom_id res chain seq x y z
N MET A 1 43.69 -49.97 -4.77
CA MET A 1 42.87 -49.05 -5.59
C MET A 1 41.45 -48.79 -5.07
N ARG A 2 40.75 -49.73 -4.39
CA ARG A 2 39.35 -49.51 -3.93
C ARG A 2 39.15 -48.45 -2.82
N LYS A 3 40.12 -48.23 -1.93
CA LYS A 3 40.00 -47.28 -0.81
C LYS A 3 39.98 -45.80 -1.25
N PHE A 4 40.83 -45.43 -2.22
CA PHE A 4 40.92 -44.07 -2.78
C PHE A 4 39.65 -43.63 -3.54
N ALA A 5 38.97 -44.54 -4.26
CA ALA A 5 37.75 -44.21 -5.00
C ALA A 5 36.54 -43.96 -4.08
N ILE A 6 36.50 -44.61 -2.92
CA ILE A 6 35.44 -44.44 -1.91
C ILE A 6 35.62 -43.09 -1.19
N ASP A 7 36.85 -42.75 -0.80
CA ASP A 7 37.14 -41.47 -0.16
C ASP A 7 36.89 -40.28 -1.10
N TRP A 8 37.18 -40.38 -2.39
CA TRP A 8 36.89 -39.33 -3.38
C TRP A 8 35.38 -39.09 -3.57
N LYS A 9 34.57 -40.16 -3.69
CA LYS A 9 33.11 -40.04 -3.79
C LYS A 9 32.49 -39.45 -2.51
N ARG A 10 32.98 -39.84 -1.33
CA ARG A 10 32.51 -39.33 -0.02
C ARG A 10 32.87 -37.85 0.19
N ASN A 11 34.02 -37.42 -0.32
CA ASN A 11 34.46 -36.02 -0.27
C ASN A 11 33.70 -35.13 -1.28
N GLN A 12 33.35 -35.67 -2.45
CA GLN A 12 32.47 -35.03 -3.44
C GLN A 12 31.03 -34.88 -2.90
N SER A 13 30.46 -35.92 -2.27
CA SER A 13 29.12 -35.85 -1.69
C SER A 13 29.06 -34.90 -0.49
N GLY A 14 30.08 -34.88 0.37
CA GLY A 14 30.17 -33.92 1.48
C GLY A 14 30.32 -32.47 1.02
N ARG A 15 31.11 -32.21 -0.04
CA ARG A 15 31.18 -30.87 -0.66
C ARG A 15 29.88 -30.47 -1.32
N GLN A 16 29.20 -31.37 -2.04
CA GLN A 16 27.89 -31.07 -2.64
C GLN A 16 26.82 -30.79 -1.57
N GLN A 17 26.80 -31.55 -0.49
CA GLN A 17 25.87 -31.33 0.62
C GLN A 17 26.15 -30.01 1.34
N LYS A 18 27.42 -29.67 1.60
CA LYS A 18 27.80 -28.37 2.16
C LYS A 18 27.34 -27.22 1.25
N ASN A 19 27.63 -27.31 -0.05
CA ASN A 19 27.27 -26.30 -1.04
C ASN A 19 25.73 -26.17 -1.21
N LEU A 20 24.98 -27.25 -0.99
CA LEU A 20 23.51 -27.22 -0.94
C LEU A 20 23.02 -26.50 0.32
N MET A 21 23.59 -26.82 1.49
CA MET A 21 23.20 -26.19 2.76
C MET A 21 23.56 -24.70 2.79
N ASP A 22 24.71 -24.31 2.24
CA ASP A 22 25.10 -22.90 2.11
C ASP A 22 24.06 -22.12 1.27
N LYS A 23 23.63 -22.68 0.13
CA LYS A 23 22.59 -22.09 -0.73
C LYS A 23 21.22 -22.06 -0.04
N PHE A 24 20.87 -23.12 0.69
CA PHE A 24 19.62 -23.20 1.44
C PHE A 24 19.55 -22.12 2.54
N SER A 25 20.61 -21.95 3.32
CA SER A 25 20.71 -20.90 4.34
C SER A 25 20.60 -19.50 3.73
N TYR A 26 21.28 -19.26 2.60
CA TYR A 26 21.16 -17.99 1.88
C TYR A 26 19.72 -17.74 1.38
N ALA A 27 19.06 -18.76 0.85
CA ALA A 27 17.67 -18.66 0.37
C ALA A 27 16.67 -18.33 1.49
N ILE A 28 16.85 -18.89 2.69
CA ILE A 28 16.08 -18.50 3.88
C ILE A 28 16.35 -17.03 4.22
N GLY A 29 17.62 -16.63 4.24
CA GLY A 29 18.02 -15.25 4.51
C GLY A 29 17.41 -14.24 3.52
N LEU A 30 17.32 -14.59 2.24
CA LEU A 30 16.64 -13.77 1.22
C LEU A 30 15.17 -13.54 1.57
N GLY A 31 14.44 -14.60 1.95
CA GLY A 31 13.03 -14.49 2.31
C GLY A 31 12.80 -13.62 3.54
N ILE A 32 13.60 -13.83 4.60
CA ILE A 32 13.48 -13.04 5.83
C ILE A 32 13.86 -11.58 5.58
N GLY A 33 14.96 -11.33 4.86
CA GLY A 33 15.39 -9.98 4.51
C GLY A 33 14.35 -9.24 3.67
N GLN A 34 13.75 -9.91 2.68
CA GLN A 34 12.70 -9.31 1.86
C GLN A 34 11.45 -8.96 2.68
N ASN A 35 11.04 -9.82 3.61
CA ASN A 35 9.91 -9.56 4.51
C ASN A 35 10.19 -8.38 5.46
N LEU A 36 11.40 -8.30 6.01
CA LEU A 36 11.80 -7.18 6.87
C LEU A 36 11.77 -5.85 6.09
N LEU A 37 12.28 -5.86 4.86
CA LEU A 37 12.23 -4.70 3.97
C LEU A 37 10.79 -4.30 3.62
N SER A 38 9.90 -5.26 3.35
CA SER A 38 8.49 -4.97 3.06
C SER A 38 7.74 -4.42 4.27
N MET A 39 8.15 -4.78 5.49
CA MET A 39 7.64 -4.17 6.73
C MET A 39 8.23 -2.77 7.01
N GLY A 40 9.09 -2.25 6.12
CA GLY A 40 9.73 -0.95 6.28
C GLY A 40 10.91 -0.93 7.24
N ALA A 41 11.37 -2.09 7.73
CA ALA A 41 12.53 -2.16 8.61
C ALA A 41 13.80 -1.78 7.83
N LYS A 42 14.46 -0.72 8.29
CA LYS A 42 15.70 -0.19 7.70
C LYS A 42 16.77 -0.07 8.78
N GLY A 43 18.04 -0.13 8.38
CA GLY A 43 19.18 0.04 9.29
C GLY A 43 19.39 -1.12 10.25
N ILE A 44 19.02 -2.34 9.85
CA ILE A 44 19.22 -3.55 10.66
C ILE A 44 20.71 -3.81 10.84
N ALA A 45 21.15 -4.00 12.08
CA ALA A 45 22.51 -4.45 12.39
C ALA A 45 22.65 -5.93 12.00
N VAL A 46 23.23 -6.18 10.82
CA VAL A 46 23.28 -7.51 10.21
C VAL A 46 24.08 -8.49 11.08
N ASP A 47 25.15 -8.03 11.72
CA ASP A 47 26.00 -8.88 12.57
C ASP A 47 25.25 -9.38 13.81
N ASP A 48 24.54 -8.50 14.51
CA ASP A 48 23.72 -8.87 15.68
C ASP A 48 22.55 -9.79 15.27
N PHE A 49 21.94 -9.52 14.12
CA PHE A 49 20.87 -10.35 13.57
C PHE A 49 21.36 -11.78 13.26
N ALA A 50 22.52 -11.89 12.60
CA ALA A 50 23.13 -13.18 12.30
C ALA A 50 23.56 -13.92 13.58
N GLN A 51 24.08 -13.20 14.56
CA GLN A 51 24.47 -13.76 15.85
C GLN A 51 23.26 -14.32 16.61
N ALA A 52 22.13 -13.60 16.64
CA ALA A 52 20.90 -14.10 17.28
C ALA A 52 20.36 -15.38 16.63
N ILE A 53 20.39 -15.47 15.29
CA ILE A 53 20.00 -16.70 14.57
C ILE A 53 20.93 -17.85 14.93
N LYS A 54 22.25 -17.59 14.96
CA LYS A 54 23.24 -18.59 15.34
C LYS A 54 22.97 -19.12 16.75
N ASP A 55 22.75 -18.22 17.72
CA ASP A 55 22.53 -18.61 19.11
C ASP A 55 21.28 -19.48 19.26
N VAL A 56 20.19 -19.14 18.58
CA VAL A 56 18.96 -19.93 18.59
C VAL A 56 19.17 -21.31 17.94
N LEU A 57 19.86 -21.38 16.81
CA LEU A 57 20.08 -22.66 16.08
C LEU A 57 21.04 -23.60 16.79
N GLU A 58 22.03 -23.06 17.51
CA GLU A 58 23.03 -23.85 18.26
C GLU A 58 22.58 -24.14 19.71
N GLY A 59 21.48 -23.54 20.16
CA GLY A 59 21.01 -23.66 21.54
C GLY A 59 21.87 -22.88 22.55
N ASN A 60 22.58 -21.86 22.08
CA ASN A 60 23.35 -20.96 22.94
C ASN A 60 22.39 -20.03 23.70
N GLN A 61 22.88 -19.47 24.80
CA GLN A 61 22.16 -18.40 25.50
C GLN A 61 22.12 -17.14 24.62
N THR A 62 20.93 -16.60 24.40
CA THR A 62 20.74 -15.35 23.65
C THR A 62 21.18 -14.14 24.46
N ALA A 63 21.67 -13.09 23.77
CA ALA A 63 22.12 -11.86 24.41
C ALA A 63 21.00 -11.10 25.18
N ILE A 64 19.75 -11.29 24.75
CA ILE A 64 18.55 -10.75 25.39
C ILE A 64 17.49 -11.84 25.55
N SER A 65 16.53 -11.61 26.45
CA SER A 65 15.41 -12.54 26.64
C SER A 65 14.41 -12.49 25.48
N HIS A 66 13.62 -13.55 25.29
CA HIS A 66 12.53 -13.54 24.30
C HIS A 66 11.47 -12.46 24.56
N THR A 67 11.21 -12.15 25.84
CA THR A 67 10.27 -11.08 26.22
C THR A 67 10.82 -9.72 25.83
N GLU A 68 12.08 -9.45 26.16
CA GLU A 68 12.75 -8.19 25.79
C GLU A 68 12.83 -8.02 24.27
N ALA A 69 13.15 -9.08 23.53
CA ALA A 69 13.15 -9.06 22.07
C ALA A 69 11.77 -8.69 21.50
N ARG A 70 10.69 -9.28 22.03
CA ARG A 70 9.31 -8.96 21.64
C ARG A 70 8.96 -7.51 21.93
N ASP A 71 9.31 -7.00 23.10
CA ASP A 71 8.98 -5.61 23.50
C ASP A 71 9.73 -4.58 22.64
N ILE A 72 11.01 -4.85 22.32
CA ILE A 72 11.80 -4.01 21.41
C ILE A 72 11.17 -3.99 20.01
N VAL A 73 10.78 -5.15 19.48
CA VAL A 73 10.16 -5.26 18.16
C VAL A 73 8.82 -4.52 18.13
N ASN A 74 7.96 -4.71 19.13
CA ASN A 74 6.67 -4.01 19.23
C ASN A 74 6.86 -2.50 19.31
N LYS A 75 7.81 -2.04 20.13
CA LYS A 75 8.13 -0.62 20.25
C LYS A 75 8.63 -0.04 18.92
N TYR A 76 9.54 -0.73 18.24
CA TYR A 76 10.08 -0.29 16.95
C TYR A 76 8.98 -0.10 15.91
N PHE A 77 8.09 -1.09 15.77
CA PHE A 77 7.01 -1.01 14.77
C PHE A 77 5.94 0.01 15.15
N ALA A 78 5.65 0.21 16.44
CA ALA A 78 4.76 1.28 16.88
C ALA A 78 5.33 2.68 16.54
N GLU A 79 6.61 2.91 16.81
CA GLU A 79 7.27 4.17 16.44
C GLU A 79 7.38 4.36 14.93
N LEU A 80 7.59 3.28 14.18
CA LEU A 80 7.63 3.31 12.72
C LEU A 80 6.25 3.68 12.16
N GLU A 81 5.18 3.08 12.68
CA GLU A 81 3.80 3.39 12.31
C GLU A 81 3.47 4.85 12.61
N GLU A 82 3.78 5.34 13.82
CA GLU A 82 3.55 6.75 14.18
C GLU A 82 4.28 7.72 13.23
N LYS A 83 5.53 7.43 12.89
CA LYS A 83 6.31 8.22 11.92
C LYS A 83 5.71 8.21 10.53
N MET A 84 5.27 7.05 10.04
CA MET A 84 4.63 6.93 8.73
C MET A 84 3.28 7.66 8.69
N ASN A 85 2.48 7.54 9.75
CA ASN A 85 1.20 8.23 9.88
C ASN A 85 1.41 9.75 9.88
N ALA A 86 2.35 10.26 10.66
CA ALA A 86 2.69 11.69 10.68
C ALA A 86 3.16 12.18 9.30
N ALA A 87 4.02 11.40 8.62
CA ALA A 87 4.50 11.73 7.29
C ALA A 87 3.37 11.77 6.25
N ASN A 88 2.43 10.82 6.28
CA ASN A 88 1.29 10.79 5.36
C ASN A 88 0.32 11.95 5.61
N ILE A 89 0.03 12.27 6.88
CA ILE A 89 -0.80 13.42 7.26
C ILE A 89 -0.17 14.72 6.74
N GLU A 90 1.12 14.92 6.98
CA GLU A 90 1.83 16.12 6.55
C GLU A 90 1.89 16.21 5.02
N ALA A 91 2.27 15.13 4.34
CA ALA A 91 2.37 15.08 2.89
C ALA A 91 1.01 15.31 2.22
N GLY A 92 -0.06 14.68 2.72
CA GLY A 92 -1.42 14.88 2.23
C GLY A 92 -1.92 16.31 2.42
N LYS A 93 -1.73 16.89 3.62
CA LYS A 93 -2.07 18.29 3.88
C LYS A 93 -1.32 19.24 2.95
N LYS A 94 -0.01 19.09 2.84
CA LYS A 94 0.83 19.91 1.95
C LYS A 94 0.39 19.78 0.49
N PHE A 95 0.12 18.56 0.04
CA PHE A 95 -0.36 18.30 -1.31
C PHE A 95 -1.67 19.05 -1.60
N LEU A 96 -2.68 18.92 -0.72
CA LEU A 96 -3.98 19.56 -0.89
C LEU A 96 -3.89 21.09 -0.79
N GLU A 97 -3.04 21.62 0.09
CA GLU A 97 -2.81 23.07 0.24
C GLU A 97 -2.16 23.69 -1.01
N GLU A 98 -1.27 22.97 -1.69
CA GLU A 98 -0.73 23.42 -2.97
C GLU A 98 -1.72 23.18 -4.12
N ASN A 99 -2.43 22.06 -4.11
CA ASN A 99 -3.34 21.67 -5.18
C ASN A 99 -4.52 22.65 -5.32
N LYS A 100 -5.10 23.13 -4.22
CA LYS A 100 -6.19 24.13 -4.26
C LYS A 100 -5.82 25.48 -4.89
N LYS A 101 -4.53 25.76 -5.06
CA LYS A 101 -4.06 27.00 -5.71
C LYS A 101 -3.98 26.86 -7.22
N ARG A 102 -4.07 25.63 -7.76
CA ARG A 102 -4.02 25.37 -9.20
C ARG A 102 -5.30 25.87 -9.85
N GLU A 103 -5.16 26.43 -11.05
CA GLU A 103 -6.29 26.80 -11.89
C GLU A 103 -7.14 25.56 -12.22
N GLY A 104 -8.46 25.71 -12.23
CA GLY A 104 -9.41 24.62 -12.49
C GLY A 104 -9.71 23.72 -11.28
N VAL A 105 -8.97 23.84 -10.18
CA VAL A 105 -9.26 23.09 -8.95
C VAL A 105 -10.30 23.83 -8.11
N VAL A 106 -11.39 23.14 -7.78
CA VAL A 106 -12.44 23.60 -6.87
C VAL A 106 -12.30 22.87 -5.55
N THR A 107 -12.38 23.59 -4.43
CA THR A 107 -12.40 23.01 -3.08
C THR A 107 -13.78 23.14 -2.48
N LEU A 108 -14.36 22.03 -2.03
CA LEU A 108 -15.64 21.97 -1.36
C LEU A 108 -15.49 22.19 0.16
N PRO A 109 -16.57 22.56 0.88
CA PRO A 109 -16.53 22.75 2.33
C PRO A 109 -16.06 21.53 3.12
N SER A 110 -16.27 20.31 2.61
CA SER A 110 -15.80 19.06 3.20
C SER A 110 -14.27 18.90 3.14
N GLY A 111 -13.59 19.70 2.31
CA GLY A 111 -12.18 19.56 1.98
C GLY A 111 -11.91 18.71 0.74
N LEU A 112 -12.93 18.06 0.16
CA LEU A 112 -12.81 17.43 -1.15
C LEU A 112 -12.42 18.48 -2.19
N GLN A 113 -11.42 18.16 -3.01
CA GLN A 113 -11.07 18.98 -4.17
C GLN A 113 -11.35 18.21 -5.45
N TYR A 114 -11.78 18.91 -6.49
CA TYR A 114 -11.94 18.32 -7.80
C TYR A 114 -11.54 19.27 -8.92
N GLU A 115 -11.28 18.71 -10.08
CA GLU A 115 -10.96 19.39 -11.33
C GLU A 115 -11.78 18.73 -12.44
N VAL A 116 -12.53 19.53 -13.20
CA VAL A 116 -13.32 19.02 -14.33
C VAL A 116 -12.40 18.82 -15.52
N ILE A 117 -12.24 17.58 -15.97
CA ILE A 117 -11.46 17.24 -17.17
C ILE A 117 -12.34 17.36 -18.41
N THR A 118 -13.52 16.76 -18.36
CA THR A 118 -14.52 16.79 -19.44
C THR A 118 -15.89 17.06 -18.84
N GLU A 119 -16.58 18.05 -19.40
CA GLU A 119 -17.97 18.36 -19.06
C GLU A 119 -18.91 17.22 -19.46
N GLY A 120 -19.93 16.99 -18.64
CA GLY A 120 -20.99 16.03 -18.91
C GLY A 120 -22.32 16.70 -19.25
N ASN A 121 -23.39 15.93 -19.14
CA ASN A 121 -24.77 16.36 -19.29
C ASN A 121 -25.22 17.15 -18.05
N VAL A 122 -24.79 18.41 -17.95
CA VAL A 122 -25.11 19.32 -16.83
C VAL A 122 -26.62 19.31 -16.52
N GLY A 123 -26.98 19.11 -15.25
CA GLY A 123 -28.36 18.96 -14.81
C GLY A 123 -28.80 17.51 -14.61
N HIS A 124 -28.05 16.53 -15.14
CA HIS A 124 -28.31 15.11 -14.92
C HIS A 124 -27.34 14.54 -13.86
N TYR A 125 -27.79 14.55 -12.61
CA TYR A 125 -27.00 14.16 -11.44
C TYR A 125 -27.60 12.92 -10.75
N ALA A 126 -26.72 12.07 -10.20
CA ALA A 126 -27.15 10.91 -9.45
C ALA A 126 -27.66 11.32 -8.06
N LYS A 127 -28.66 10.61 -7.55
CA LYS A 127 -29.06 10.69 -6.14
C LYS A 127 -28.21 9.72 -5.32
N ALA A 128 -28.08 9.95 -4.02
CA ALA A 128 -27.41 9.03 -3.09
C ALA A 128 -27.95 7.58 -3.13
N THR A 129 -29.20 7.38 -3.55
CA THR A 129 -29.85 6.06 -3.64
C THR A 129 -29.64 5.35 -4.97
N ASP A 130 -29.10 6.04 -5.97
CA ASP A 130 -28.92 5.49 -7.31
C ASP A 130 -27.70 4.58 -7.39
N GLN A 131 -27.60 3.85 -8.51
CA GLN A 131 -26.36 3.23 -8.92
C GLN A 131 -25.73 4.02 -10.06
N VAL A 132 -24.42 3.95 -10.17
CA VAL A 132 -23.68 4.56 -11.26
C VAL A 132 -22.72 3.55 -11.86
N GLN A 133 -22.49 3.69 -13.16
CA GLN A 133 -21.44 2.98 -13.88
C GLN A 133 -20.32 3.98 -14.21
N CYS A 134 -19.09 3.66 -13.85
CA CYS A 134 -17.95 4.52 -14.10
C CYS A 134 -16.69 3.76 -14.50
N HIS A 135 -15.85 4.45 -15.28
CA HIS A 135 -14.42 4.15 -15.33
C HIS A 135 -13.68 4.98 -14.30
N TYR A 136 -12.65 4.40 -13.70
CA TYR A 136 -11.81 5.13 -12.77
C TYR A 136 -10.39 4.57 -12.68
N GLU A 137 -9.50 5.44 -12.22
CA GLU A 137 -8.14 5.11 -11.84
C GLU A 137 -7.80 5.82 -10.52
N GLY A 138 -7.33 5.06 -9.52
CA GLY A 138 -7.01 5.53 -8.18
C GLY A 138 -5.51 5.41 -7.89
N THR A 139 -4.90 6.52 -7.49
CA THR A 139 -3.47 6.64 -7.19
C THR A 139 -3.24 7.32 -5.85
N LEU A 140 -2.12 6.99 -5.19
CA LEU A 140 -1.59 7.80 -4.09
C LEU A 140 -1.01 9.11 -4.66
N ILE A 141 -0.74 10.08 -3.79
CA ILE A 141 -0.19 11.40 -4.19
C ILE A 141 1.18 11.31 -4.89
N ASP A 142 1.90 10.20 -4.73
CA ASP A 142 3.17 9.92 -5.42
C ASP A 142 3.01 9.27 -6.80
N GLY A 143 1.76 9.02 -7.23
CA GLY A 143 1.43 8.35 -8.50
C GLY A 143 1.35 6.82 -8.41
N THR A 144 1.57 6.22 -7.25
CA THR A 144 1.42 4.77 -7.05
C THR A 144 -0.02 4.36 -7.30
N LEU A 145 -0.24 3.55 -8.32
CA LEU A 145 -1.55 3.01 -8.66
C LEU A 145 -1.96 1.93 -7.66
N PHE A 146 -3.14 2.08 -7.05
CA PHE A 146 -3.71 1.06 -6.16
C PHE A 146 -4.95 0.38 -6.75
N ASP A 147 -5.70 1.03 -7.64
CA ASP A 147 -6.89 0.45 -8.25
C ASP A 147 -7.22 1.11 -9.61
N SER A 148 -7.68 0.33 -10.59
CA SER A 148 -8.08 0.84 -11.91
C SER A 148 -9.08 -0.09 -12.59
N SER A 149 -10.28 0.41 -12.88
CA SER A 149 -11.26 -0.33 -13.69
C SER A 149 -10.86 -0.38 -15.16
N ILE A 150 -10.10 0.62 -15.62
CA ILE A 150 -9.57 0.69 -16.98
C ILE A 150 -8.58 -0.46 -17.22
N LYS A 151 -7.66 -0.72 -16.27
CA LYS A 151 -6.75 -1.87 -16.36
C LYS A 151 -7.46 -3.22 -16.32
N ARG A 152 -8.64 -3.30 -15.69
CA ARG A 152 -9.49 -4.49 -15.72
C ARG A 152 -10.27 -4.64 -17.03
N GLY A 153 -10.29 -3.61 -17.89
CA GLY A 153 -10.94 -3.64 -19.20
C GLY A 153 -12.47 -3.53 -19.15
N GLN A 154 -13.06 -3.22 -17.99
CA GLN A 154 -14.52 -3.08 -17.86
C GLN A 154 -14.90 -2.02 -16.82
N PRO A 155 -15.99 -1.24 -17.05
CA PRO A 155 -16.51 -0.30 -16.06
C PRO A 155 -16.90 -1.00 -14.75
N ALA A 156 -16.91 -0.24 -13.67
CA ALA A 156 -17.41 -0.70 -12.38
C ALA A 156 -18.77 -0.06 -12.09
N THR A 157 -19.64 -0.81 -11.42
CA THR A 157 -20.95 -0.32 -10.97
C THR A 157 -20.95 -0.19 -9.46
N PHE A 158 -21.36 0.97 -8.96
CA PHE A 158 -21.39 1.28 -7.54
C PHE A 158 -22.77 1.81 -7.15
N GLY A 159 -23.23 1.48 -5.94
CA GLY A 159 -24.24 2.30 -5.28
C GLY A 159 -23.60 3.59 -4.81
N VAL A 160 -24.21 4.75 -5.08
CA VAL A 160 -23.62 6.06 -4.73
C VAL A 160 -23.33 6.17 -3.23
N ASN A 161 -24.11 5.50 -2.37
CA ASN A 161 -23.90 5.46 -0.92
C ASN A 161 -23.06 4.27 -0.41
N GLN A 162 -22.42 3.49 -1.29
CA GLN A 162 -21.63 2.30 -0.95
C GLN A 162 -20.13 2.49 -1.20
N VAL A 163 -19.71 3.72 -1.44
CA VAL A 163 -18.32 4.12 -1.70
C VAL A 163 -17.82 5.06 -0.62
N ILE A 164 -16.52 5.40 -0.65
CA ILE A 164 -15.91 6.32 0.33
C ILE A 164 -16.62 7.69 0.32
N PRO A 165 -16.66 8.42 1.45
CA PRO A 165 -17.41 9.68 1.56
C PRO A 165 -17.10 10.71 0.46
N GLY A 166 -15.84 10.84 0.04
CA GLY A 166 -15.45 11.75 -1.03
C GLY A 166 -16.05 11.37 -2.39
N TRP A 167 -16.20 10.08 -2.68
CA TRP A 167 -16.92 9.63 -3.87
C TRP A 167 -18.43 9.85 -3.75
N VAL A 168 -19.02 9.62 -2.57
CA VAL A 168 -20.45 9.87 -2.33
C VAL A 168 -20.78 11.33 -2.65
N GLU A 169 -19.96 12.27 -2.20
CA GLU A 169 -20.14 13.70 -2.47
C GLU A 169 -19.90 14.01 -3.96
N ALA A 170 -18.79 13.57 -4.53
CA ALA A 170 -18.44 13.86 -5.92
C ALA A 170 -19.49 13.35 -6.92
N LEU A 171 -19.95 12.10 -6.79
CA LEU A 171 -20.89 11.49 -7.73
C LEU A 171 -22.27 12.18 -7.78
N GLN A 172 -22.66 12.88 -6.72
CA GLN A 172 -23.90 13.65 -6.68
C GLN A 172 -23.75 15.05 -7.30
N LEU A 173 -22.51 15.50 -7.53
CA LEU A 173 -22.18 16.78 -8.16
C LEU A 173 -21.68 16.60 -9.61
N MET A 174 -21.19 15.40 -9.95
CA MET A 174 -20.76 15.04 -11.29
C MET A 174 -21.97 14.82 -12.21
N PRO A 175 -22.09 15.58 -13.31
CA PRO A 175 -23.07 15.27 -14.34
C PRO A 175 -22.75 13.94 -15.03
N GLU A 176 -23.77 13.20 -15.48
CA GLU A 176 -23.55 12.02 -16.32
C GLU A 176 -22.73 12.35 -17.58
N GLY A 177 -21.78 11.51 -17.94
CA GLY A 177 -20.83 11.71 -19.04
C GLY A 177 -19.60 12.52 -18.67
N ALA A 178 -19.55 13.13 -17.48
CA ALA A 178 -18.42 13.94 -17.06
C ALA A 178 -17.22 13.08 -16.66
N LYS A 179 -16.02 13.62 -16.91
CA LYS A 179 -14.76 13.09 -16.36
C LYS A 179 -14.15 14.11 -15.41
N TRP A 180 -13.97 13.73 -14.14
CA TRP A 180 -13.37 14.58 -13.11
C TRP A 180 -12.10 13.94 -12.55
N LYS A 181 -11.20 14.78 -12.08
CA LYS A 181 -10.12 14.39 -11.18
C LYS A 181 -10.46 14.80 -9.77
N LEU A 182 -10.48 13.85 -8.84
CA LEU A 182 -10.79 14.04 -7.44
C LEU A 182 -9.51 13.95 -6.63
N TYR A 183 -9.37 14.84 -5.65
CA TYR A 183 -8.31 14.81 -4.66
C TYR A 183 -8.96 14.73 -3.28
N ILE A 184 -8.88 13.57 -2.66
CA ILE A 184 -9.71 13.17 -1.54
C ILE A 184 -8.84 13.13 -0.26
N PRO A 185 -9.06 14.04 0.71
CA PRO A 185 -8.42 13.96 2.02
C PRO A 185 -8.68 12.61 2.68
N SER A 186 -7.76 12.16 3.54
CA SER A 186 -7.86 10.84 4.18
C SER A 186 -9.18 10.62 4.91
N ASP A 187 -9.73 11.66 5.54
CA ASP A 187 -10.95 11.59 6.35
C ASP A 187 -12.21 11.40 5.51
N LEU A 188 -12.14 11.72 4.21
CA LEU A 188 -13.17 11.41 3.21
C LEU A 188 -12.86 10.12 2.42
N ALA A 189 -11.81 9.41 2.81
CA ALA A 189 -11.35 8.15 2.21
C ALA A 189 -11.32 7.02 3.26
N TYR A 190 -10.14 6.48 3.57
CA TYR A 190 -9.96 5.34 4.48
C TYR A 190 -9.36 5.72 5.85
N GLY A 191 -9.11 7.02 6.09
CA GLY A 191 -8.71 7.56 7.38
C GLY A 191 -7.47 6.90 7.98
N ALA A 192 -7.45 6.80 9.32
CA ALA A 192 -6.36 6.20 10.09
C ALA A 192 -6.19 4.69 9.85
N GLN A 193 -7.19 4.02 9.29
CA GLN A 193 -7.13 2.58 9.08
C GLN A 193 -6.38 2.20 7.80
N GLY A 194 -6.39 3.08 6.79
CA GLY A 194 -5.96 2.72 5.44
C GLY A 194 -6.83 1.62 4.82
N ALA A 195 -6.38 1.03 3.73
CA ALA A 195 -7.09 -0.08 3.07
C ALA A 195 -6.15 -1.02 2.31
N GLY A 196 -6.25 -2.31 2.65
CA GLY A 196 -5.41 -3.35 2.07
C GLY A 196 -3.92 -3.07 2.28
N GLU A 197 -3.09 -3.62 1.39
CA GLU A 197 -1.63 -3.41 1.41
C GLU A 197 -1.21 -2.12 0.67
N MET A 198 -2.08 -1.60 -0.20
CA MET A 198 -1.73 -0.54 -1.14
C MET A 198 -2.06 0.86 -0.65
N ILE A 199 -2.96 1.02 0.31
CA ILE A 199 -3.38 2.33 0.83
C ILE A 199 -2.98 2.45 2.30
N PRO A 200 -1.84 3.11 2.60
CA PRO A 200 -1.43 3.36 3.97
C PRO A 200 -2.44 4.20 4.76
N PRO A 201 -2.42 4.14 6.09
CA PRO A 201 -3.11 5.08 6.96
C PRO A 201 -2.89 6.54 6.58
N HIS A 202 -3.93 7.35 6.74
CA HIS A 202 -3.94 8.80 6.50
C HIS A 202 -3.53 9.22 5.09
N SER A 203 -3.63 8.32 4.11
CA SER A 203 -3.34 8.63 2.71
C SER A 203 -4.40 9.56 2.12
N THR A 204 -3.95 10.65 1.51
CA THR A 204 -4.75 11.40 0.53
C THR A 204 -4.77 10.63 -0.79
N LEU A 205 -5.94 10.51 -1.40
CA LEU A 205 -6.12 9.74 -2.63
C LEU A 205 -6.40 10.66 -3.81
N VAL A 206 -5.92 10.27 -4.99
CA VAL A 206 -6.22 10.94 -6.26
C VAL A 206 -6.95 9.95 -7.15
N PHE A 207 -8.12 10.35 -7.63
CA PHE A 207 -8.90 9.55 -8.58
C PHE A 207 -9.14 10.33 -9.86
N GLU A 208 -9.02 9.67 -11.01
CA GLU A 208 -9.72 10.11 -12.21
C GLU A 208 -10.97 9.25 -12.36
N VAL A 209 -12.13 9.89 -12.50
CA VAL A 209 -13.44 9.23 -12.57
C VAL A 209 -14.19 9.73 -13.79
N GLU A 210 -14.63 8.81 -14.63
CA GLU A 210 -15.54 9.05 -15.75
C GLU A 210 -16.90 8.45 -15.41
N LEU A 211 -17.87 9.30 -15.08
CA LEU A 211 -19.23 8.87 -14.78
C LEU A 211 -19.94 8.57 -16.11
N GLN A 212 -20.06 7.31 -16.48
CA GLN A 212 -20.59 6.95 -17.79
C GLN A 212 -22.11 6.97 -17.82
N LYS A 213 -22.75 6.40 -16.78
CA LYS A 213 -24.20 6.27 -16.69
C LYS A 213 -24.70 6.32 -15.26
N ILE A 214 -25.86 6.91 -15.09
CA ILE A 214 -26.70 6.80 -13.90
C ILE A 214 -27.72 5.70 -14.14
N LEU A 215 -27.67 4.67 -13.29
CA LEU A 215 -28.57 3.53 -13.30
C LEU A 215 -29.60 3.78 -12.21
N SER A 216 -30.69 4.45 -12.58
CA SER A 216 -31.83 4.69 -11.67
C SER A 216 -32.40 3.35 -11.18
N LYS A 217 -32.77 3.29 -9.89
CA LYS A 217 -33.52 2.17 -9.33
C LYS A 217 -35.01 2.26 -9.65
#